data_AF-A0AAV5MVR0-F1
#
_entry.id   AF-A0AAV5MVR0-F1
#
_cell.length_a   1.000
_cell.length_b   1.000
_cell.length_c   1.000
_cell.angle_alpha   90.00
_cell.angle_beta   90.00
_cell.angle_gamma   90.00
#
_symmetry.space_group_name_H-M   'P 1'
#
loop_
_entity.id
_entity.type
_entity.pdbx_description
1 polymer ?
#
loop_
_entity_poly.entity_id
_entity_poly.type
_entity_poly.pdbx_seq_one_letter_code
_entity_poly.pdbx_strand_id
1 'polypeptide(L)'
;KEIKDVELVVLLLASAEKVSNKQFDQAGRVLEMCDFSSSNNGSSVQSMVHYYTKALHQKIDRETGANTSKIRKSEKTELLPSNENPFCLKPTSTKCYEMLPIAQVSVFAGIQAIVEHVASARKVHCIDLAIRKEGQ
;
A
#
# COMPACT_ATOMS: atom_id res chain seq x y z
N LYS A 1 8.22 -23.90 -7.56
CA LYS A 1 7.33 -22.73 -7.33
C LYS A 1 7.88 -21.92 -6.16
N GLU A 2 7.98 -22.53 -4.98
CA GLU A 2 8.54 -21.90 -3.77
C GLU A 2 9.97 -21.35 -3.92
N ILE A 3 10.90 -22.11 -4.53
CA ILE A 3 12.29 -21.62 -4.73
C ILE A 3 12.33 -20.31 -5.54
N LYS A 4 11.54 -20.21 -6.62
CA LYS A 4 11.47 -19.00 -7.45
C LYS A 4 10.83 -17.83 -6.71
N ASP A 5 9.82 -18.11 -5.90
CA ASP A 5 9.17 -17.11 -5.05
C ASP A 5 10.17 -16.59 -3.98
N VAL A 6 10.97 -17.47 -3.37
CA VAL A 6 12.04 -17.09 -2.42
C VAL A 6 13.12 -16.27 -3.11
N GLU A 7 13.61 -16.69 -4.27
CA GLU A 7 14.59 -15.93 -5.07
C GLU A 7 14.07 -14.52 -5.39
N LEU A 8 12.80 -14.40 -5.78
CA LEU A 8 12.19 -13.12 -6.10
C LEU A 8 12.10 -12.19 -4.88
N VAL A 9 11.77 -12.72 -3.71
CA VAL A 9 11.77 -11.96 -2.44
C VAL A 9 13.19 -11.54 -2.06
N VAL A 10 14.18 -12.41 -2.25
CA VAL A 10 15.59 -12.09 -1.98
C VAL A 10 16.09 -10.96 -2.89
N LEU A 11 15.73 -10.98 -4.18
CA LEU A 11 16.05 -9.89 -5.11
C LEU A 11 15.41 -8.56 -4.67
N LEU A 12 14.14 -8.60 -4.23
CA LEU A 12 13.46 -7.42 -3.72
C LEU A 12 14.15 -6.87 -2.47
N LEU A 13 14.52 -7.73 -1.53
CA LEU A 13 15.22 -7.35 -0.29
C LEU A 13 16.58 -6.73 -0.59
N ALA A 14 17.37 -7.34 -1.47
CA ALA A 14 18.67 -6.81 -1.91
C ALA A 14 18.52 -5.44 -2.58
N SER A 15 17.45 -5.24 -3.36
CA SER A 15 17.14 -3.94 -3.98
C SER A 15 16.82 -2.90 -2.91
N ALA A 16 15.96 -3.23 -1.94
CA ALA A 16 15.58 -2.33 -0.86
C ALA A 16 16.78 -1.90 0.01
N GLU A 17 17.67 -2.84 0.32
CA GLU A 17 18.92 -2.55 1.04
C GLU A 17 19.81 -1.58 0.24
N LYS A 18 19.98 -1.80 -1.06
CA LYS A 18 20.75 -0.91 -1.94
C LYS A 18 20.14 0.49 -2.03
N VAL A 19 18.81 0.60 -2.10
CA VAL A 19 18.10 1.90 -2.05
C VAL A 19 18.36 2.60 -0.72
N SER A 20 18.28 1.88 0.40
CA SER A 20 18.59 2.43 1.73
C SER A 20 20.04 2.95 1.83
N ASN A 21 20.97 2.26 1.17
CA ASN A 21 22.38 2.62 1.10
C ASN A 21 22.71 3.64 -0.01
N LYS A 22 21.70 4.23 -0.66
CA LYS A 22 21.84 5.20 -1.77
C LYS A 22 22.62 4.68 -2.98
N GLN A 23 22.73 3.35 -3.13
CA GLN A 23 23.38 2.70 -4.26
C GLN A 23 22.39 2.58 -5.45
N PHE A 24 21.88 3.71 -5.93
CA PHE A 24 20.72 3.73 -6.84
C PHE A 24 20.93 3.01 -8.17
N ASP A 25 22.10 3.16 -8.80
CA ASP A 25 22.40 2.45 -10.06
C ASP A 25 22.41 0.93 -9.87
N GLN A 26 22.94 0.46 -8.74
CA GLN A 26 22.94 -0.96 -8.41
C GLN A 26 21.54 -1.45 -8.06
N ALA A 27 20.78 -0.65 -7.30
CA ALA A 27 19.40 -0.96 -6.98
C ALA A 27 18.55 -1.07 -8.25
N GLY A 28 18.68 -0.14 -9.19
CA GLY A 28 17.97 -0.16 -10.48
C GLY A 28 18.17 -1.47 -11.25
N ARG A 29 19.41 -1.94 -11.36
CA ARG A 29 19.72 -3.21 -12.03
C ARG A 29 19.07 -4.44 -11.36
N VAL A 30 19.02 -4.46 -10.03
CA VAL A 30 18.36 -5.57 -9.31
C VAL A 30 16.83 -5.45 -9.42
N LEU A 31 16.29 -4.23 -9.42
CA LEU A 31 14.87 -3.98 -9.64
C LEU A 31 14.40 -4.41 -11.05
N GLU A 32 15.23 -4.22 -12.08
CA GLU A 32 14.94 -4.76 -13.43
C GLU A 32 14.75 -6.28 -13.44
N MET A 33 15.52 -7.02 -12.63
CA MET A 33 15.33 -8.47 -12.46
C MET A 33 14.02 -8.79 -11.74
N CYS A 34 13.61 -7.95 -10.79
CA CYS A 34 12.33 -8.08 -10.11
C CYS A 34 11.17 -7.79 -11.06
N ASP A 35 11.26 -6.76 -11.89
CA ASP A 35 10.25 -6.41 -12.90
C ASP A 35 10.05 -7.54 -13.91
N PHE A 36 11.14 -8.18 -14.35
CA PHE A 36 11.06 -9.32 -15.28
C PHE A 36 10.35 -10.54 -14.68
N SER A 37 10.51 -10.79 -13.38
CA SER A 37 10.06 -12.02 -12.72
C SER A 37 8.74 -11.87 -11.95
N SER A 38 8.30 -10.64 -11.72
CA SER A 38 7.06 -10.31 -10.99
C SER A 38 5.87 -10.07 -11.93
N SER A 39 4.67 -10.13 -11.37
CA SER A 39 3.42 -9.92 -12.13
C SER A 39 2.30 -9.56 -11.17
N ASN A 40 1.48 -8.57 -11.53
CA ASN A 40 0.31 -8.18 -10.72
C ASN A 40 -0.77 -9.26 -10.66
N ASN A 41 -0.87 -10.12 -11.67
CA ASN A 41 -1.84 -11.21 -11.76
C ASN A 41 -1.20 -12.59 -11.50
N GLY A 42 0.03 -12.60 -10.96
CA GLY A 42 0.79 -13.81 -10.66
C GLY A 42 0.44 -14.46 -9.31
N SER A 43 1.40 -15.19 -8.73
CA SER A 43 1.31 -15.65 -7.34
C SER A 43 1.19 -14.47 -6.37
N SER A 44 0.72 -14.69 -5.14
CA SER A 44 0.69 -13.64 -4.11
C SER A 44 2.06 -12.99 -3.89
N VAL A 45 3.15 -13.76 -4.03
CA VAL A 45 4.53 -13.26 -3.95
C VAL A 45 4.88 -12.41 -5.17
N GLN A 46 4.55 -12.87 -6.38
CA GLN A 46 4.78 -12.09 -7.60
C GLN A 46 3.99 -10.78 -7.60
N SER A 47 2.73 -10.78 -7.17
CA SER A 47 1.91 -9.57 -7.05
C SER A 47 2.48 -8.62 -6.02
N MET A 48 2.91 -9.12 -4.86
CA MET A 48 3.56 -8.32 -3.82
C MET A 48 4.82 -7.66 -4.36
N VAL A 49 5.74 -8.44 -4.95
CA VAL A 49 7.02 -7.94 -5.47
C VAL A 49 6.78 -6.90 -6.57
N HIS A 50 5.85 -7.13 -7.49
CA HIS A 50 5.49 -6.18 -8.55
C HIS A 50 5.18 -4.78 -8.00
N TYR A 51 4.37 -4.68 -6.95
CA TYR A 51 4.02 -3.38 -6.36
C TYR A 51 5.18 -2.75 -5.59
N TYR A 52 5.97 -3.53 -4.86
CA TYR A 52 7.14 -2.99 -4.15
C TYR A 52 8.25 -2.54 -5.10
N THR A 53 8.48 -3.24 -6.21
CA THR A 53 9.43 -2.82 -7.24
C THR A 53 9.07 -1.45 -7.80
N LYS A 54 7.80 -1.22 -8.14
CA LYS A 54 7.30 0.09 -8.57
C LYS A 54 7.49 1.18 -7.52
N ALA A 55 7.22 0.88 -6.25
CA ALA A 55 7.41 1.84 -5.16
C ALA A 55 8.90 2.20 -4.95
N LEU A 56 9.80 1.23 -5.10
CA LEU A 56 11.24 1.46 -5.00
C LEU A 56 11.77 2.30 -6.16
N HIS A 57 11.33 2.06 -7.41
CA HIS A 57 11.63 2.94 -8.54
C HIS A 57 11.18 4.38 -8.28
N GLN A 58 9.94 4.58 -7.80
CA GLN A 58 9.43 5.91 -7.44
C GLN A 58 10.26 6.60 -6.35
N LYS A 59 10.74 5.83 -5.36
CA LYS A 59 11.62 6.36 -4.30
C LYS A 59 12.97 6.79 -4.88
N ILE A 60 13.59 5.98 -5.74
CA ILE A 60 14.85 6.32 -6.41
C ILE A 60 14.69 7.60 -7.24
N ASP A 61 13.65 7.70 -8.05
CA ASP A 61 13.36 8.88 -8.87
C ASP A 61 13.22 10.16 -8.03
N ARG A 62 12.58 10.04 -6.86
CA ARG A 62 12.40 11.15 -5.91
C ARG A 62 13.73 11.57 -5.27
N GLU A 63 14.59 10.62 -4.90
CA GLU A 63 15.86 10.91 -4.22
C GLU A 63 16.97 11.37 -5.16
N THR A 64 16.95 10.93 -6.42
CA THR A 64 17.92 11.33 -7.46
C THR A 64 17.53 12.63 -8.17
N GLY A 65 16.32 13.14 -7.95
CA GLY A 65 15.82 14.36 -8.59
C GLY A 65 15.50 14.20 -10.09
N ALA A 66 15.54 12.98 -10.61
CA ALA A 66 15.24 12.66 -12.01
C ALA A 66 13.82 13.09 -12.44
N ASN A 67 12.89 13.25 -11.49
CA ASN A 67 11.48 13.59 -11.74
C ASN A 67 11.04 15.01 -11.31
N THR A 68 11.94 15.99 -11.14
CA THR A 68 11.54 17.36 -10.74
C THR A 68 10.67 18.10 -11.78
N SER A 69 10.63 17.68 -13.05
CA SER A 69 9.83 18.33 -14.10
C SER A 69 8.40 17.77 -14.25
N LYS A 70 8.14 16.54 -13.81
CA LYS A 70 6.76 15.99 -13.78
C LYS A 70 5.99 16.48 -12.56
N ILE A 71 6.66 16.65 -11.42
CA ILE A 71 6.08 17.07 -10.14
C ILE A 71 5.31 18.41 -10.25
N ARG A 72 5.75 19.35 -11.12
CA ARG A 72 5.10 20.67 -11.26
C ARG A 72 3.91 20.72 -12.23
N LYS A 73 3.71 19.70 -13.07
CA LYS A 73 2.49 19.54 -13.89
C LYS A 73 1.56 18.45 -13.34
N SER A 74 2.06 17.58 -12.46
CA SER A 74 1.32 16.48 -11.85
C SER A 74 0.76 16.78 -10.46
N GLU A 75 0.85 18.02 -9.94
CA GLU A 75 -0.01 18.45 -8.82
C GLU A 75 -1.51 18.33 -9.15
N LYS A 76 -1.86 18.18 -10.44
CA LYS A 76 -3.26 17.98 -10.87
C LYS A 76 -3.55 16.65 -11.59
N THR A 77 -2.57 15.80 -11.95
CA THR A 77 -2.91 14.68 -12.87
C THR A 77 -2.21 13.33 -12.69
N GLU A 78 -1.06 13.18 -12.02
CA GLU A 78 -0.42 11.85 -11.97
C GLU A 78 0.26 11.54 -10.63
N LEU A 79 -0.45 11.79 -9.53
CA LEU A 79 -0.46 10.77 -8.48
C LEU A 79 -1.10 9.55 -9.16
N LEU A 80 -0.45 8.37 -9.09
CA LEU A 80 -1.08 7.03 -9.22
C LEU A 80 -2.59 7.18 -9.02
N PRO A 81 -3.50 6.74 -9.92
CA PRO A 81 -4.93 7.06 -9.83
C PRO A 81 -5.32 7.10 -8.36
N SER A 82 -5.49 8.33 -7.84
CA SER A 82 -5.28 8.70 -6.44
C SER A 82 -6.34 8.06 -5.56
N ASN A 83 -6.22 6.75 -5.40
CA ASN A 83 -7.28 5.94 -4.85
C ASN A 83 -6.81 4.54 -4.42
N GLU A 84 -5.52 4.23 -4.56
CA GLU A 84 -4.92 3.03 -3.98
C GLU A 84 -3.64 3.43 -3.25
N ASN A 85 -3.81 4.15 -2.14
CA ASN A 85 -2.97 3.84 -0.98
C ASN A 85 -3.04 2.30 -0.82
N PRO A 86 -1.92 1.59 -0.61
CA PRO A 86 -1.96 0.14 -0.38
C PRO A 86 -2.81 -0.23 0.85
N PHE A 87 -3.16 0.77 1.68
CA PHE A 87 -4.17 0.77 2.72
C PHE A 87 -5.40 1.67 2.46
N CYS A 88 -5.53 2.35 1.30
CA CYS A 88 -6.80 2.93 0.86
C CYS A 88 -7.63 1.78 0.33
N LEU A 89 -8.21 1.08 1.28
CA LEU A 89 -9.56 0.61 1.10
C LEU A 89 -10.37 1.87 0.77
N LYS A 90 -10.71 2.07 -0.51
CA LYS A 90 -11.71 3.06 -0.87
C LYS A 90 -12.91 2.79 0.04
N PRO A 91 -13.37 3.74 0.87
CA PRO A 91 -14.37 3.46 1.89
C PRO A 91 -15.75 3.14 1.30
N THR A 92 -15.87 3.07 -0.02
CA THR A 92 -17.12 2.83 -0.74
C THR A 92 -17.23 1.45 -1.39
N SER A 93 -16.25 0.55 -1.24
CA SER A 93 -16.50 -0.84 -1.59
C SER A 93 -17.02 -1.59 -0.36
N THR A 94 -18.34 -1.69 -0.24
CA THR A 94 -19.02 -2.73 0.56
C THR A 94 -18.33 -4.09 0.40
N LYS A 95 -17.82 -4.34 -0.81
CA LYS A 95 -17.01 -5.50 -1.15
C LYS A 95 -15.72 -5.66 -0.35
N CYS A 96 -14.99 -4.60 0.05
CA CYS A 96 -13.80 -4.76 0.91
C CYS A 96 -14.17 -5.22 2.32
N TYR A 97 -15.27 -4.71 2.88
CA TYR A 97 -15.81 -5.17 4.16
C TYR A 97 -16.27 -6.63 4.07
N GLU A 98 -16.80 -7.06 2.93
CA GLU A 98 -17.18 -8.46 2.70
C GLU A 98 -15.98 -9.38 2.42
N MET A 99 -14.92 -8.86 1.78
CA MET A 99 -13.77 -9.65 1.34
C MET A 99 -12.68 -9.81 2.41
N LEU A 100 -12.56 -8.88 3.37
CA LEU A 100 -11.50 -8.88 4.38
C LEU A 100 -12.08 -9.05 5.78
N PRO A 101 -11.93 -10.24 6.41
CA PRO A 101 -12.43 -10.49 7.78
C PRO A 101 -11.92 -9.47 8.81
N ILE A 102 -10.73 -8.90 8.59
CA ILE A 102 -10.13 -7.90 9.49
C ILE A 102 -11.04 -6.68 9.66
N ALA A 103 -11.71 -6.22 8.60
CA ALA A 103 -12.61 -5.08 8.68
C ALA A 103 -13.84 -5.40 9.54
N GLN A 104 -14.43 -6.58 9.35
CA GLN A 104 -15.60 -7.04 10.12
C GLN A 104 -15.26 -7.26 11.59
N VAL A 105 -14.15 -7.96 11.87
CA VAL A 105 -13.68 -8.24 13.23
C VAL A 105 -13.37 -6.94 13.96
N SER A 106 -12.73 -5.97 13.30
CA SER A 106 -12.41 -4.68 13.90
C SER A 106 -13.66 -3.87 14.23
N VAL A 107 -14.64 -3.83 13.32
CA VAL A 107 -15.93 -3.15 13.55
C VAL A 107 -16.71 -3.83 14.67
N PHE A 108 -16.82 -5.15 14.66
CA PHE A 108 -17.53 -5.89 15.69
C PHE A 108 -16.90 -5.70 17.07
N ALA A 109 -15.58 -5.87 17.18
CA ALA A 109 -14.87 -5.64 18.43
C ALA A 109 -15.00 -4.20 18.92
N GLY A 110 -14.95 -3.21 18.02
CA GLY A 110 -15.15 -1.80 18.34
C GLY A 110 -16.56 -1.51 18.87
N ILE A 111 -17.60 -2.04 18.21
CA ILE A 111 -19.00 -1.90 18.67
C ILE A 111 -19.18 -2.56 20.02
N GLN A 112 -18.68 -3.78 20.20
CA GLN A 112 -18.79 -4.52 21.45
C GLN A 112 -18.18 -3.73 22.61
N ALA A 113 -16.96 -3.20 22.42
CA ALA A 113 -16.31 -2.36 23.41
C ALA A 113 -17.14 -1.11 23.72
N ILE A 114 -17.71 -0.42 22.72
CA ILE A 114 -18.56 0.75 22.95
C ILE A 114 -19.79 0.36 23.78
N VAL A 115 -20.53 -0.66 23.36
CA VAL A 115 -21.77 -1.10 24.03
C VAL A 115 -21.52 -1.45 25.49
N GLU A 116 -20.45 -2.18 25.78
CA GLU A 116 -20.07 -2.55 27.15
C GLU A 116 -19.78 -1.33 28.03
N HIS A 117 -19.11 -0.31 27.50
CA HIS A 117 -18.68 0.85 28.29
C HIS A 117 -19.75 1.94 28.43
N VAL A 118 -20.76 1.94 27.56
CA VAL A 118 -21.83 2.95 27.58
C VAL A 118 -23.20 2.39 27.98
N ALA A 119 -23.25 1.13 28.40
CA ALA A 119 -24.51 0.40 28.68
C ALA A 119 -25.46 1.15 29.63
N SER A 120 -24.94 1.89 30.62
CA SER A 120 -25.73 2.67 31.58
C SER A 120 -25.71 4.19 31.32
N ALA A 121 -25.10 4.65 30.22
CA ALA A 121 -24.98 6.07 29.91
C ALA A 121 -26.31 6.63 29.39
N ARG A 122 -26.74 7.77 29.94
CA ARG A 122 -27.96 8.47 29.46
C ARG A 122 -27.76 9.23 28.15
N LYS A 123 -26.51 9.57 27.85
CA LYS A 123 -26.10 10.29 26.63
C LYS A 123 -24.72 9.81 26.24
N VAL A 124 -24.56 9.40 24.98
CA VAL A 124 -23.30 8.92 24.41
C VAL A 124 -22.88 9.89 23.32
N HIS A 125 -21.59 10.24 23.30
CA HIS A 125 -20.99 11.03 22.22
C HIS A 125 -19.94 10.16 21.53
N CYS A 126 -20.20 9.81 20.26
CA CYS A 126 -19.28 9.02 19.45
C CYS A 126 -18.50 9.94 18.51
N ILE A 127 -17.18 9.82 18.51
CA ILE A 127 -16.29 10.52 17.57
C ILE A 127 -15.74 9.46 16.62
N ASP A 128 -16.18 9.50 15.37
CA ASP A 128 -15.61 8.66 14.31
C ASP A 128 -14.37 9.34 13.73
N LEU A 129 -13.20 8.75 14.00
CA LEU A 129 -11.91 9.26 13.51
C LEU A 129 -11.58 8.74 12.11
N ALA A 130 -12.45 7.93 11.48
CA ALA A 130 -12.22 7.45 10.14
C ALA A 130 -12.19 8.63 9.14
N ILE A 131 -11.09 8.75 8.40
CA ILE A 131 -10.99 9.69 7.27
C ILE A 131 -11.71 9.05 6.07
N ARG A 132 -13.05 9.08 6.08
CA ARG A 132 -13.85 8.85 4.88
C ARG A 132 -13.92 10.19 4.13
N LYS A 133 -13.30 10.31 2.96
CA LYS A 133 -13.67 11.40 2.04
C LYS A 133 -15.06 11.10 1.51
N GLU A 134 -16.08 11.64 2.17
CA GLU A 134 -17.41 11.77 1.59
C GLU A 134 -17.41 12.99 0.67
N GLY A 135 -17.56 12.75 -0.64
CA GLY A 135 -18.13 13.75 -1.52
C GLY A 135 -19.64 13.71 -1.37
N GLN A 136 -20.25 14.89 -1.35
CA GLN A 136 -21.69 15.09 -1.52
C GLN A 136 -22.25 14.31 -2.72
#